data_AF-A0AAN7V9K3-F1
#
_entry.id   AF-A0AAN7V9K3-F1
#
_cell.length_a   1.000
_cell.length_b   1.000
_cell.length_c   1.000
_cell.angle_alpha   90.00
_cell.angle_beta   90.00
_cell.angle_gamma   90.00
#
_symmetry.space_group_name_H-M   'P 1'
#
loop_
_entity.id
_entity.type
_entity.pdbx_description
1 polymer ?
#
loop_
_entity_poly.entity_id
_entity_poly.type
_entity_poly.pdbx_seq_one_letter_code
_entity_poly.pdbx_strand_id
1 'polypeptide(L)'
;MEPTSYLREREDLEQCQDQEVCSPISELRNVWLYTKNPPKWIDQIVDIKTRSDFVIKNTALNCHTESKNFVPTSRLDRQSTPRTLVCHDMKGGYTEDKFVESVNMGNCYTFYRWSQIDIFVYFSHHLITIPPLSWINAAHNNGVKILGTFITEWEPGKAICEEIFASSKTLTKFINILVEISVLFKLDGWLLNIENTLDDTGPLKTLVKQLTEKIHIKRPGSMIIWYDSVIDDGKLKWQNELNLKNRCYFDECDGIFLNYSWKEENLLNTVQAAEHRRHDVYVGVDVFGRNFYGGGNFNTYLAVEKIREHNLSIAIFAQGWTHETLDPEPADTLLERFLIRDNAFWKSLWPYLYTHPINTLFETFFYVGVDKNWYKLESQQVQLSQFLHSYEKLIEAKNVSTLDGACICLQLYFEEPYTMCLITNQALKMDETYIHHLFSCDIQISSPVILYSYMKQLNACRVESENDYFNIVVFARTGGGSLKKIVCYADNQKELSNNLTLLELNYSQEESVINLVSSKHKVPADWILRCYVLDIKNIFITDVGAIIRSNSCVGLCGIGITGT
;
A
#
# COMPACT_ATOMS: atom_id res chain seq x y z
N MET A 1 5.41 -50.73 22.01
CA MET A 1 5.96 -49.53 21.36
C MET A 1 5.10 -49.30 20.12
N GLU A 2 4.11 -48.42 20.23
CA GLU A 2 3.18 -48.16 19.12
C GLU A 2 3.84 -47.23 18.09
N PRO A 3 3.76 -47.54 16.79
CA PRO A 3 4.33 -46.72 15.70
C PRO A 3 3.44 -45.52 15.32
N THR A 4 2.46 -45.14 16.14
CA THR A 4 1.41 -44.17 15.83
C THR A 4 1.87 -42.71 15.89
N SER A 5 2.87 -42.37 16.71
CA SER A 5 3.38 -40.99 16.79
C SER A 5 4.26 -40.62 15.59
N TYR A 6 5.04 -41.57 15.07
CA TYR A 6 5.98 -41.33 13.97
C TYR A 6 5.26 -41.20 12.61
N LEU A 7 4.14 -41.91 12.45
CA LEU A 7 3.30 -41.81 11.26
C LEU A 7 2.49 -40.49 11.25
N ARG A 8 1.97 -40.05 12.40
CA ARG A 8 1.34 -38.72 12.52
C ARG A 8 2.33 -37.59 12.32
N GLU A 9 3.54 -37.68 12.89
CA GLU A 9 4.60 -36.69 12.61
C GLU A 9 4.93 -36.65 11.11
N ARG A 10 4.93 -37.78 10.39
CA ARG A 10 5.14 -37.81 8.94
C ARG A 10 3.98 -37.22 8.14
N GLU A 11 2.73 -37.52 8.48
CA GLU A 11 1.55 -36.95 7.80
C GLU A 11 1.43 -35.43 8.06
N ASP A 12 1.72 -34.98 9.29
CA ASP A 12 1.77 -33.55 9.64
C ASP A 12 2.96 -32.83 8.95
N LEU A 13 4.09 -33.54 8.74
CA LEU A 13 5.23 -33.05 7.96
C LEU A 13 4.96 -33.00 6.45
N GLU A 14 4.14 -33.90 5.90
CA GLU A 14 3.72 -33.91 4.49
C GLU A 14 2.69 -32.80 4.20
N GLN A 15 1.81 -32.43 5.14
CA GLN A 15 0.96 -31.24 4.99
C GLN A 15 1.75 -29.92 4.93
N CYS A 16 2.94 -29.88 5.54
CA CYS A 16 3.85 -28.73 5.45
C CYS A 16 4.61 -28.66 4.09
N GLN A 17 4.43 -29.65 3.20
CA GLN A 17 5.11 -29.77 1.92
C GLN A 17 4.29 -29.33 0.71
N ASP A 18 3.08 -28.76 0.88
CA ASP A 18 2.38 -28.20 -0.28
C ASP A 18 3.17 -26.97 -0.78
N GLN A 19 4.04 -27.21 -1.77
CA GLN A 19 5.06 -26.26 -2.25
C GLN A 19 4.43 -25.00 -2.86
N GLU A 20 3.12 -25.05 -3.12
CA GLU A 20 2.39 -24.06 -3.89
C GLU A 20 1.34 -23.32 -3.05
N VAL A 21 1.24 -23.59 -1.74
CA VAL A 21 0.20 -22.99 -0.88
C VAL A 21 0.78 -22.42 0.42
N CYS A 22 0.53 -21.13 0.66
CA CYS A 22 0.78 -20.46 1.93
C CYS A 22 -0.31 -20.84 2.94
N SER A 23 0.06 -21.12 4.19
CA SER A 23 -0.90 -21.50 5.23
C SER A 23 -0.57 -20.85 6.56
N PRO A 24 -1.59 -20.50 7.37
CA PRO A 24 -1.37 -20.09 8.75
C PRO A 24 -1.03 -21.29 9.64
N ILE A 25 -0.61 -21.02 10.87
CA ILE A 25 -0.34 -22.04 11.88
C ILE A 25 -1.39 -21.92 12.98
N SER A 26 -2.33 -22.86 13.05
CA SER A 26 -3.43 -22.84 14.03
C SER A 26 -3.08 -23.50 15.37
N GLU A 27 -2.13 -24.44 15.37
CA GLU A 27 -1.80 -25.25 16.55
C GLU A 27 -0.38 -24.96 17.03
N LEU A 28 -0.21 -24.80 18.34
CA LEU A 28 1.08 -24.49 18.95
C LEU A 28 2.15 -25.55 18.64
N ARG A 29 1.76 -26.84 18.54
CA ARG A 29 2.69 -27.92 18.17
C ARG A 29 3.33 -27.72 16.80
N ASN A 30 2.59 -27.14 15.84
CA ASN A 30 3.04 -26.91 14.47
C ASN A 30 3.97 -25.70 14.38
N VAL A 31 3.82 -24.71 15.27
CA VAL A 31 4.74 -23.56 15.38
C VAL A 31 6.18 -24.05 15.59
N TRP A 32 6.37 -25.11 16.38
CA TRP A 32 7.69 -25.70 16.66
C TRP A 32 8.32 -26.45 15.47
N LEU A 33 7.51 -26.87 14.50
CA LEU A 33 7.94 -27.64 13.33
C LEU A 33 8.30 -26.73 12.16
N TYR A 34 7.62 -25.60 12.05
CA TYR A 34 7.68 -24.72 10.89
C TYR A 34 9.09 -24.18 10.59
N THR A 35 9.90 -23.93 11.62
CA THR A 35 11.29 -23.47 11.42
C THR A 35 12.26 -24.58 11.06
N LYS A 36 11.90 -25.85 11.31
CA LYS A 36 12.75 -27.00 10.95
C LYS A 36 12.64 -27.37 9.48
N ASN A 37 11.46 -27.21 8.90
CA ASN A 37 11.17 -27.53 7.50
C ASN A 37 10.34 -26.40 6.88
N PRO A 38 10.95 -25.24 6.60
CA PRO A 38 10.22 -24.15 5.97
C PRO A 38 9.80 -24.53 4.53
N PRO A 39 8.72 -23.95 4.01
CA PRO A 39 8.27 -24.19 2.64
C PRO A 39 9.29 -23.64 1.64
N LYS A 40 9.42 -24.25 0.46
CA LYS A 40 10.44 -23.87 -0.53
C LYS A 40 10.24 -22.48 -1.12
N TRP A 41 9.01 -21.96 -1.13
CA TRP A 41 8.71 -20.66 -1.71
C TRP A 41 9.36 -19.49 -0.95
N ILE A 42 9.94 -19.71 0.24
CA ILE A 42 10.69 -18.67 0.97
C ILE A 42 11.84 -18.06 0.14
N ASP A 43 12.41 -18.85 -0.77
CA ASP A 43 13.50 -18.41 -1.66
C ASP A 43 13.04 -17.35 -2.67
N GLN A 44 11.72 -17.19 -2.85
CA GLN A 44 11.10 -16.21 -3.73
C GLN A 44 10.79 -14.88 -3.02
N ILE A 45 11.01 -14.78 -1.70
CA ILE A 45 10.69 -13.58 -0.93
C ILE A 45 11.73 -12.50 -1.18
N VAL A 46 11.29 -11.35 -1.68
CA VAL A 46 12.16 -10.20 -1.94
C VAL A 46 12.40 -9.40 -0.66
N ASP A 47 13.49 -8.62 -0.60
CA ASP A 47 13.71 -7.69 0.50
C ASP A 47 12.90 -6.40 0.31
N ILE A 48 12.52 -5.77 1.43
CA ILE A 48 11.81 -4.50 1.43
C ILE A 48 12.62 -3.41 0.72
N LYS A 49 12.00 -2.73 -0.26
CA LYS A 49 12.62 -1.57 -0.92
C LYS A 49 12.67 -0.38 0.02
N THR A 50 13.77 0.35 -0.04
CA THR A 50 13.89 1.62 0.70
C THR A 50 12.97 2.67 0.08
N ARG A 51 12.28 3.46 0.92
CA ARG A 51 11.46 4.61 0.50
C ARG A 51 12.21 5.93 0.68
N SER A 52 11.69 6.99 0.08
CA SER A 52 12.13 8.35 0.39
C SER A 52 11.97 8.63 1.89
N ASP A 53 12.90 9.42 2.45
CA ASP A 53 12.77 9.97 3.81
C ASP A 53 11.69 11.04 3.90
N PHE A 54 11.12 11.43 2.76
CA PHE A 54 10.07 12.43 2.69
C PHE A 54 8.73 11.83 2.29
N VAL A 55 7.67 12.50 2.73
CA VAL A 55 6.29 12.28 2.31
C VAL A 55 5.65 13.58 1.87
N ILE A 56 4.59 13.48 1.10
CA ILE A 56 3.78 14.61 0.63
C ILE A 56 2.44 14.56 1.36
N LYS A 57 2.08 15.65 2.04
CA LYS A 57 0.74 15.79 2.61
C LYS A 57 -0.26 15.98 1.48
N ASN A 58 -1.24 15.10 1.41
CA ASN A 58 -2.29 15.18 0.42
C ASN A 58 -3.27 16.33 0.76
N THR A 59 -3.77 17.03 -0.25
CA THR A 59 -4.75 18.11 -0.09
C THR A 59 -6.03 17.79 -0.85
N ALA A 60 -7.13 18.48 -0.51
CA ALA A 60 -8.35 18.47 -1.31
C ALA A 60 -7.98 18.76 -2.79
N LEU A 61 -8.33 17.81 -3.67
CA LEU A 61 -7.55 17.52 -4.88
C LEU A 61 -7.53 18.65 -5.91
N ASN A 62 -6.31 19.09 -6.26
CA ASN A 62 -6.00 19.65 -7.58
C ASN A 62 -5.22 18.59 -8.37
N CYS A 63 -5.96 17.73 -9.08
CA CYS A 63 -5.42 16.74 -10.03
C CYS A 63 -4.49 17.39 -11.09
N HIS A 64 -4.63 18.70 -11.30
CA HIS A 64 -3.88 19.53 -12.22
C HIS A 64 -3.57 20.89 -11.58
N THR A 65 -2.60 21.61 -12.14
CA THR A 65 -2.41 23.04 -11.87
C THR A 65 -2.16 23.78 -13.18
N GLU A 66 -2.42 25.10 -13.19
CA GLU A 66 -2.01 25.94 -14.32
C GLU A 66 -0.50 25.83 -14.52
N SER A 67 -0.04 25.69 -15.76
CA SER A 67 1.36 25.38 -16.11
C SER A 67 2.38 26.38 -15.53
N LYS A 68 1.94 27.64 -15.33
CA LYS A 68 2.72 28.72 -14.70
C LYS A 68 2.89 28.58 -13.18
N ASN A 69 2.00 27.83 -12.54
CA ASN A 69 1.96 27.59 -11.09
C ASN A 69 2.44 26.17 -10.72
N PHE A 70 2.77 25.33 -11.70
CA PHE A 70 3.24 23.98 -11.44
C PHE A 70 4.65 24.03 -10.84
N VAL A 71 4.73 23.72 -9.55
CA VAL A 71 5.95 23.65 -8.75
C VAL A 71 6.01 22.31 -8.04
N PRO A 72 7.21 21.82 -7.67
CA PRO A 72 7.34 20.59 -6.90
C PRO A 72 6.51 20.65 -5.61
N THR A 73 5.78 19.57 -5.34
CA THR A 73 4.93 19.47 -4.15
C THR A 73 5.75 19.56 -2.86
N SER A 74 5.23 20.18 -1.80
CA SER A 74 5.96 20.29 -0.53
C SER A 74 6.23 18.91 0.08
N ARG A 75 7.49 18.67 0.46
CA ARG A 75 7.95 17.45 1.14
C ARG A 75 8.07 17.68 2.65
N LEU A 76 7.67 16.69 3.43
CA LEU A 76 7.77 16.65 4.89
C LEU A 76 8.63 15.46 5.30
N ASP A 77 9.42 15.60 6.36
CA ASP A 77 10.14 14.46 6.93
C ASP A 77 9.14 13.43 7.44
N ARG A 78 9.21 12.20 6.91
CA ARG A 78 8.28 11.12 7.25
C ARG A 78 8.30 10.76 8.73
N GLN A 79 9.41 10.98 9.43
CA GLN A 79 9.53 10.72 10.87
C GLN A 79 8.76 11.74 11.71
N SER A 80 8.43 12.89 11.13
CA SER A 80 7.67 13.96 11.78
C SER A 80 6.17 13.92 11.49
N THR A 81 5.70 12.94 10.72
CA THR A 81 4.32 12.80 10.28
C THR A 81 3.67 11.54 10.86
N PRO A 82 2.36 11.59 11.16
CA PRO A 82 1.66 10.43 11.67
C PRO A 82 1.47 9.39 10.53
N ARG A 83 1.49 8.12 10.91
CA ARG A 83 1.53 6.98 9.97
C ARG A 83 0.14 6.41 9.68
N THR A 84 0.03 5.64 8.61
CA THR A 84 -1.16 4.87 8.23
C THR A 84 -0.83 3.38 8.24
N LEU A 85 -1.49 2.64 9.12
CA LEU A 85 -1.49 1.20 9.14
C LEU A 85 -2.78 0.68 8.49
N VAL A 86 -2.67 -0.37 7.69
CA VAL A 86 -3.81 -1.14 7.18
C VAL A 86 -3.76 -2.53 7.79
N CYS A 87 -4.83 -2.93 8.44
CA CYS A 87 -5.02 -4.28 9.00
C CYS A 87 -6.00 -5.03 8.10
N HIS A 88 -5.44 -5.84 7.21
CA HIS A 88 -6.14 -6.58 6.18
C HIS A 88 -6.77 -7.85 6.76
N ASP A 89 -8.01 -7.70 7.19
CA ASP A 89 -8.93 -8.80 7.51
C ASP A 89 -9.91 -8.96 6.35
N MET A 90 -9.60 -9.86 5.43
CA MET A 90 -10.40 -10.14 4.23
C MET A 90 -10.94 -11.56 4.29
N LYS A 91 -12.22 -11.72 4.61
CA LYS A 91 -12.90 -13.04 4.73
C LYS A 91 -12.12 -14.09 5.53
N GLY A 92 -11.41 -13.70 6.59
CA GLY A 92 -10.60 -14.59 7.42
C GLY A 92 -9.21 -14.92 6.85
N GLY A 93 -8.83 -14.34 5.71
CA GLY A 93 -7.54 -14.52 5.04
C GLY A 93 -7.40 -15.84 4.28
N TYR A 94 -6.33 -15.94 3.49
CA TYR A 94 -5.89 -17.12 2.75
C TYR A 94 -6.96 -17.65 1.79
N THR A 95 -7.53 -16.74 1.00
CA THR A 95 -8.52 -17.07 -0.02
C THR A 95 -7.80 -17.57 -1.29
N GLU A 96 -7.71 -16.75 -2.33
CA GLU A 96 -6.97 -16.99 -3.57
C GLU A 96 -5.52 -16.54 -3.47
N ASP A 97 -5.23 -15.66 -2.52
CA ASP A 97 -3.89 -15.12 -2.25
C ASP A 97 -2.95 -16.11 -1.57
N LYS A 98 -3.46 -17.23 -1.05
CA LYS A 98 -2.63 -18.29 -0.49
C LYS A 98 -1.79 -19.01 -1.55
N PHE A 99 -2.21 -19.03 -2.81
CA PHE A 99 -1.48 -19.74 -3.84
C PHE A 99 -0.20 -18.97 -4.22
N VAL A 100 0.91 -19.71 -4.31
CA VAL A 100 2.23 -19.15 -4.66
C VAL A 100 2.26 -18.71 -6.13
N GLU A 101 1.61 -19.48 -7.00
CA GLU A 101 1.49 -19.16 -8.41
C GLU A 101 0.22 -18.36 -8.71
N SER A 102 0.25 -17.62 -9.82
CA SER A 102 -0.94 -16.97 -10.38
C SER A 102 -2.08 -17.98 -10.57
N VAL A 103 -3.30 -17.61 -10.17
CA VAL A 103 -4.48 -18.46 -10.34
C VAL A 103 -5.42 -17.92 -11.40
N ASN A 104 -6.04 -18.80 -12.18
CA ASN A 104 -7.08 -18.47 -13.16
C ASN A 104 -8.44 -18.27 -12.45
N MET A 105 -8.46 -17.34 -11.50
CA MET A 105 -9.62 -16.90 -10.75
C MET A 105 -9.56 -15.37 -10.65
N GLY A 106 -10.24 -14.69 -11.57
CA GLY A 106 -10.28 -13.23 -11.59
C GLY A 106 -11.27 -12.65 -10.58
N ASN A 107 -11.46 -11.32 -10.64
CA ASN A 107 -12.35 -10.57 -9.75
C ASN A 107 -12.03 -10.70 -8.23
N CYS A 108 -10.86 -11.22 -7.87
CA CYS A 108 -10.37 -11.26 -6.49
C CYS A 108 -10.12 -9.86 -5.92
N TYR A 109 -10.10 -9.75 -4.59
CA TYR A 109 -9.69 -8.53 -3.92
C TYR A 109 -8.20 -8.25 -4.20
N THR A 110 -7.87 -6.98 -4.44
CA THR A 110 -6.49 -6.51 -4.49
C THR A 110 -6.36 -5.19 -3.74
N PHE A 111 -5.21 -4.99 -3.09
CA PHE A 111 -4.83 -3.70 -2.53
C PHE A 111 -3.62 -3.15 -3.29
N TYR A 112 -3.75 -1.92 -3.79
CA TYR A 112 -2.80 -1.29 -4.72
C TYR A 112 -2.55 0.19 -4.38
N ARG A 113 -2.79 0.57 -3.12
CA ARG A 113 -2.58 1.94 -2.58
C ARG A 113 -1.38 2.01 -1.65
N TRP A 114 -0.33 1.27 -2.00
CA TRP A 114 0.87 1.15 -1.18
C TRP A 114 1.56 2.48 -0.90
N SER A 115 1.53 3.42 -1.86
CA SER A 115 2.12 4.75 -1.70
C SER A 115 1.42 5.62 -0.64
N GLN A 116 0.26 5.20 -0.12
CA GLN A 116 -0.53 5.95 0.87
C GLN A 116 -0.46 5.37 2.29
N ILE A 117 0.25 4.26 2.47
CA ILE A 117 0.31 3.53 3.74
C ILE A 117 1.76 3.24 4.14
N ASP A 118 2.01 3.10 5.44
CA ASP A 118 3.32 2.80 6.01
C ASP A 118 3.48 1.32 6.35
N ILE A 119 2.40 0.70 6.83
CA ILE A 119 2.39 -0.64 7.42
C ILE A 119 1.17 -1.40 6.91
N PHE A 120 1.37 -2.66 6.53
CA PHE A 120 0.32 -3.60 6.16
C PHE A 120 0.39 -4.81 7.09
N VAL A 121 -0.65 -5.04 7.88
CA VAL A 121 -0.81 -6.24 8.70
C VAL A 121 -1.68 -7.20 7.91
N TYR A 122 -1.17 -8.38 7.59
CA TYR A 122 -2.01 -9.45 7.08
C TYR A 122 -2.62 -10.18 8.28
N PHE A 123 -3.94 -10.05 8.42
CA PHE A 123 -4.66 -10.48 9.61
C PHE A 123 -5.48 -11.74 9.32
N SER A 124 -5.47 -12.67 10.28
CA SER A 124 -6.37 -13.81 10.30
C SER A 124 -6.59 -14.26 11.75
N HIS A 125 -7.59 -15.10 11.97
CA HIS A 125 -7.95 -15.65 13.30
C HIS A 125 -7.18 -16.95 13.64
N HIS A 126 -5.98 -17.11 13.07
CA HIS A 126 -5.11 -18.25 13.34
C HIS A 126 -3.97 -17.86 14.26
N LEU A 127 -3.61 -18.77 15.19
CA LEU A 127 -2.59 -18.55 16.22
C LEU A 127 -1.36 -17.79 15.72
N ILE A 128 -0.72 -18.27 14.64
CA ILE A 128 0.30 -17.53 13.89
C ILE A 128 -0.16 -17.35 12.46
N THR A 129 -0.23 -16.09 12.03
CA THR A 129 -0.49 -15.68 10.66
C THR A 129 0.80 -15.24 10.00
N ILE A 130 1.20 -15.96 8.95
CA ILE A 130 2.32 -15.60 8.07
C ILE A 130 1.73 -15.09 6.75
N PRO A 131 1.91 -13.81 6.39
CA PRO A 131 1.36 -13.29 5.15
C PRO A 131 1.73 -14.15 3.93
N PRO A 132 0.82 -14.39 2.97
CA PRO A 132 1.15 -15.10 1.75
C PRO A 132 2.29 -14.43 0.95
N LEU A 133 3.03 -15.23 0.19
CA LEU A 133 4.18 -14.77 -0.60
C LEU A 133 3.87 -13.53 -1.44
N SER A 134 2.73 -13.56 -2.14
CA SER A 134 2.30 -12.49 -3.04
C SER A 134 2.12 -11.15 -2.29
N TRP A 135 1.56 -11.17 -1.08
CA TRP A 135 1.42 -10.00 -0.23
C TRP A 135 2.76 -9.50 0.32
N ILE A 136 3.65 -10.41 0.77
CA ILE A 136 4.99 -10.03 1.23
C ILE A 136 5.72 -9.29 0.10
N ASN A 137 5.74 -9.89 -1.09
CA ASN A 137 6.44 -9.34 -2.23
C ASN A 137 5.80 -8.04 -2.72
N ALA A 138 4.46 -7.93 -2.75
CA ALA A 138 3.78 -6.68 -3.12
C ALA A 138 4.10 -5.54 -2.15
N ALA A 139 4.04 -5.78 -0.84
CA ALA A 139 4.38 -4.78 0.18
C ALA A 139 5.86 -4.37 0.09
N HIS A 140 6.78 -5.32 0.05
CA HIS A 140 8.22 -5.07 -0.04
C HIS A 140 8.62 -4.34 -1.33
N ASN A 141 8.05 -4.72 -2.48
CA ASN A 141 8.31 -4.06 -3.76
C ASN A 141 7.84 -2.60 -3.79
N ASN A 142 6.93 -2.24 -2.90
CA ASN A 142 6.47 -0.87 -2.70
C ASN A 142 7.10 -0.21 -1.45
N GLY A 143 7.98 -0.90 -0.72
CA GLY A 143 8.64 -0.39 0.49
C GLY A 143 7.71 -0.23 1.71
N VAL A 144 6.60 -0.96 1.76
CA VAL A 144 5.69 -1.02 2.91
C VAL A 144 6.12 -2.15 3.84
N LYS A 145 6.15 -1.88 5.14
CA LYS A 145 6.40 -2.93 6.13
C LYS A 145 5.24 -3.90 6.17
N ILE A 146 5.51 -5.20 6.10
CA ILE A 146 4.48 -6.23 6.26
C ILE A 146 4.63 -7.00 7.58
N LEU A 147 3.55 -7.03 8.36
CA LEU A 147 3.52 -7.73 9.64
C LEU A 147 2.65 -8.97 9.56
N GLY A 148 3.11 -10.05 10.19
CA GLY A 148 2.27 -11.17 10.57
C GLY A 148 1.45 -10.86 11.82
N THR A 149 0.65 -11.83 12.24
CA THR A 149 -0.17 -11.72 13.46
C THR A 149 0.12 -12.90 14.38
N PHE A 150 0.39 -12.63 15.66
CA PHE A 150 0.28 -13.60 16.75
C PHE A 150 -0.97 -13.27 17.54
N ILE A 151 -1.95 -14.19 17.54
CA ILE A 151 -3.24 -13.99 18.18
C ILE A 151 -3.61 -15.18 19.07
N THR A 152 -4.22 -14.89 20.22
CA THR A 152 -4.87 -15.90 21.07
C THR A 152 -6.25 -15.37 21.45
N GLU A 153 -7.29 -16.19 21.31
CA GLU A 153 -8.68 -15.73 21.48
C GLU A 153 -9.43 -16.63 22.46
N TRP A 154 -10.14 -15.99 23.38
CA TRP A 154 -11.09 -16.63 24.30
C TRP A 154 -10.44 -17.77 25.10
N GLU A 155 -11.24 -18.77 25.45
CA GLU A 155 -10.78 -19.87 26.30
C GLU A 155 -9.74 -20.79 25.64
N PRO A 156 -9.83 -21.12 24.34
CA PRO A 156 -8.75 -21.81 23.65
C PRO A 156 -7.44 -21.01 23.68
N GLY A 157 -7.52 -19.69 23.50
CA GLY A 157 -6.37 -18.78 23.58
C GLY A 157 -5.73 -18.75 24.97
N LYS A 158 -6.55 -18.80 26.04
CA LYS A 158 -6.06 -18.91 27.42
C LYS A 158 -5.22 -20.17 27.62
N ALA A 159 -5.71 -21.32 27.17
CA ALA A 159 -4.96 -22.58 27.27
C ALA A 159 -3.62 -22.55 26.50
N ILE A 160 -3.59 -21.91 25.32
CA ILE A 160 -2.35 -21.71 24.57
C ILE A 160 -1.38 -20.81 25.34
N CYS A 161 -1.86 -19.71 25.92
CA CYS A 161 -1.06 -18.83 26.75
C CYS A 161 -0.48 -19.58 27.97
N GLU A 162 -1.27 -20.42 28.64
CA GLU A 162 -0.81 -21.25 29.75
C GLU A 162 0.34 -22.18 29.34
N GLU A 163 0.28 -22.79 28.15
CA GLU A 163 1.37 -23.64 27.64
C GLU A 163 2.63 -22.83 27.31
N ILE A 164 2.49 -21.69 26.63
CA ILE A 164 3.63 -20.81 26.30
C ILE A 164 4.28 -20.29 27.59
N PHE A 165 3.48 -19.86 28.57
CA PHE A 165 3.92 -19.21 29.80
C PHE A 165 4.23 -20.17 30.95
N ALA A 166 4.06 -21.48 30.77
CA ALA A 166 4.31 -22.50 31.80
C ALA A 166 5.73 -22.45 32.41
N SER A 167 6.73 -21.97 31.66
CA SER A 167 8.10 -21.80 32.15
C SER A 167 8.88 -20.77 31.34
N SER A 168 9.99 -20.27 31.91
CA SER A 168 10.93 -19.42 31.16
C SER A 168 11.50 -20.12 29.91
N LYS A 169 11.61 -21.46 29.93
CA LYS A 169 12.11 -22.26 28.81
C LYS A 169 11.12 -22.31 27.64
N THR A 170 9.84 -22.55 27.91
CA THR A 170 8.78 -22.59 26.89
C THR A 170 8.58 -21.20 26.28
N LEU A 171 8.55 -20.17 27.11
CA LEU A 171 8.48 -18.78 26.68
C LEU A 171 9.66 -18.39 25.79
N THR A 172 10.89 -18.67 26.23
CA THR A 172 12.10 -18.37 25.43
C THR A 172 12.10 -19.10 24.10
N LYS A 173 11.64 -20.36 24.09
CA LYS A 173 11.51 -21.16 22.87
C LYS A 173 10.51 -20.52 21.89
N PHE A 174 9.36 -20.09 22.39
CA PHE A 174 8.32 -19.42 21.59
C PHE A 174 8.85 -18.12 20.96
N ILE A 175 9.45 -17.25 21.77
CA ILE A 175 10.03 -15.98 21.31
C ILE A 175 11.07 -16.24 20.21
N ASN A 176 11.99 -17.19 20.43
CA ASN A 176 13.03 -17.48 19.44
C ASN A 176 12.45 -17.96 18.11
N ILE A 177 11.32 -18.67 18.13
CA ILE A 177 10.68 -19.13 16.89
C ILE A 177 9.96 -18.02 16.16
N LEU A 178 9.29 -17.11 16.86
CA LEU A 178 8.73 -15.92 16.20
C LEU A 178 9.84 -15.09 15.52
N VAL A 179 10.98 -14.95 16.18
CA VAL A 179 12.17 -14.28 15.60
C VAL A 179 12.71 -15.05 14.39
N GLU A 180 12.79 -16.38 14.48
CA GLU A 180 13.26 -17.23 13.38
C GLU A 180 12.32 -17.18 12.18
N ILE A 181 11.00 -17.21 12.40
CA ILE A 181 9.99 -17.01 11.34
C ILE A 181 10.17 -15.63 10.69
N SER A 182 10.34 -14.55 11.47
CA SER A 182 10.57 -13.22 10.88
C SER A 182 11.83 -13.16 10.01
N VAL A 183 12.88 -13.89 10.37
CA VAL A 183 14.11 -13.97 9.55
C VAL A 183 13.88 -14.81 8.29
N LEU A 184 13.31 -16.01 8.42
CA LEU A 184 13.09 -16.93 7.30
C LEU A 184 12.13 -16.38 6.25
N PHE A 185 11.02 -15.78 6.69
CA PHE A 185 9.97 -15.25 5.82
C PHE A 185 10.16 -13.77 5.50
N LYS A 186 11.29 -13.22 5.94
CA LYS A 186 11.58 -11.79 5.83
C LYS A 186 10.42 -10.90 6.30
N LEU A 187 9.71 -11.26 7.37
CA LEU A 187 8.61 -10.43 7.88
C LEU A 187 9.15 -9.23 8.65
N ASP A 188 8.54 -8.07 8.49
CA ASP A 188 8.95 -6.85 9.18
C ASP A 188 8.43 -6.76 10.62
N GLY A 189 7.83 -7.85 11.12
CA GLY A 189 7.49 -8.04 12.52
C GLY A 189 6.08 -8.54 12.73
N TRP A 190 5.46 -8.16 13.85
CA TRP A 190 4.24 -8.79 14.35
C TRP A 190 3.25 -7.79 14.96
N LEU A 191 1.97 -7.98 14.63
CA LEU A 191 0.87 -7.56 15.50
C LEU A 191 0.67 -8.63 16.58
N LEU A 192 0.69 -8.23 17.86
CA LEU A 192 0.38 -9.09 19.00
C LEU A 192 -1.04 -8.78 19.47
N ASN A 193 -1.94 -9.76 19.37
CA ASN A 193 -3.33 -9.60 19.76
C ASN A 193 -3.75 -10.69 20.78
N ILE A 194 -3.84 -10.34 22.06
CA ILE A 194 -4.16 -11.31 23.13
C ILE A 194 -5.58 -11.05 23.61
N GLU A 195 -6.55 -11.71 22.98
CA GLU A 195 -7.98 -11.59 23.25
C GLU A 195 -8.49 -12.65 24.23
N ASN A 196 -7.73 -12.88 25.31
CA ASN A 196 -8.13 -13.74 26.41
C ASN A 196 -7.64 -13.18 27.75
N THR A 197 -8.27 -13.63 28.84
CA THR A 197 -7.80 -13.29 30.19
C THR A 197 -6.53 -14.06 30.57
N LEU A 198 -5.73 -13.49 31.46
CA LEU A 198 -4.51 -14.08 32.01
C LEU A 198 -4.50 -13.94 33.53
N ASP A 199 -4.04 -14.99 34.23
CA ASP A 199 -3.92 -14.96 35.69
C ASP A 199 -2.62 -14.26 36.15
N ASP A 200 -1.57 -14.30 35.33
CA ASP A 200 -0.30 -13.59 35.52
C ASP A 200 0.16 -12.94 34.20
N THR A 201 0.42 -11.62 34.23
CA THR A 201 0.88 -10.85 33.06
C THR A 201 2.40 -10.76 32.95
N GLY A 202 3.16 -11.21 33.96
CA GLY A 202 4.62 -11.18 33.96
C GLY A 202 5.26 -11.87 32.74
N PRO A 203 4.85 -13.10 32.39
CA PRO A 203 5.32 -13.80 31.19
C PRO A 203 4.98 -13.06 29.88
N LEU A 204 3.79 -12.46 29.78
CA LEU A 204 3.39 -11.70 28.60
C LEU A 204 4.22 -10.42 28.44
N LYS A 205 4.45 -9.66 29.52
CA LYS A 205 5.35 -8.49 29.50
C LYS A 205 6.76 -8.88 29.07
N THR A 206 7.23 -10.04 29.54
CA THR A 206 8.52 -10.62 29.14
C THR A 206 8.53 -11.01 27.66
N LEU A 207 7.44 -11.58 27.14
CA LEU A 207 7.27 -11.90 25.72
C LEU A 207 7.41 -10.66 24.87
N VAL A 208 6.62 -9.61 25.16
CA VAL A 208 6.62 -8.36 24.38
C VAL A 208 8.02 -7.76 24.34
N LYS A 209 8.64 -7.55 25.51
CA LYS A 209 9.99 -6.99 25.63
C LYS A 209 11.04 -7.78 24.85
N GLN A 210 11.17 -9.08 25.16
CA GLN A 210 12.25 -9.88 24.58
C GLN A 210 12.04 -10.15 23.09
N LEU A 211 10.80 -10.24 22.63
CA LEU A 211 10.50 -10.37 21.20
C LEU A 211 10.94 -9.11 20.46
N THR A 212 10.56 -7.91 20.95
CA THR A 212 10.99 -6.62 20.40
C THR A 212 12.52 -6.52 20.34
N GLU A 213 13.21 -6.77 21.46
CA GLU A 213 14.67 -6.67 21.52
C GLU A 213 15.36 -7.64 20.54
N LYS A 214 14.92 -8.90 20.51
CA LYS A 214 15.56 -9.93 19.67
C LYS A 214 15.28 -9.73 18.19
N ILE A 215 14.07 -9.33 17.82
CA ILE A 215 13.74 -9.11 16.41
C ILE A 215 14.49 -7.90 15.85
N HIS A 216 14.65 -6.82 16.61
CA HIS A 216 15.46 -5.67 16.18
C HIS A 216 16.93 -6.04 15.94
N ILE A 217 17.49 -6.95 16.75
CA ILE A 217 18.86 -7.46 16.56
C ILE A 217 18.95 -8.33 15.30
N LYS A 218 17.99 -9.25 15.10
CA LYS A 218 18.05 -10.24 14.01
C LYS A 218 17.57 -9.70 12.67
N ARG A 219 16.69 -8.70 12.69
CA ARG A 219 16.09 -8.06 11.53
C ARG A 219 15.93 -6.56 11.82
N PRO A 220 17.01 -5.76 11.65
CA PRO A 220 16.97 -4.32 11.87
C PRO A 220 15.86 -3.64 11.05
N GLY A 221 15.14 -2.71 11.66
CA GLY A 221 14.00 -2.04 11.03
C GLY A 221 12.67 -2.79 11.15
N SER A 222 12.64 -3.99 11.73
CA SER A 222 11.40 -4.67 12.13
C SER A 222 10.63 -3.91 13.21
N MET A 223 9.39 -4.30 13.47
CA MET A 223 8.55 -3.70 14.50
C MET A 223 7.53 -4.64 15.14
N ILE A 224 7.26 -4.42 16.42
CA ILE A 224 6.22 -5.10 17.20
C ILE A 224 5.12 -4.09 17.56
N ILE A 225 3.88 -4.42 17.20
CA ILE A 225 2.70 -3.62 17.54
C ILE A 225 1.83 -4.40 18.52
N TRP A 226 1.51 -3.79 19.65
CA TRP A 226 0.57 -4.33 20.63
C TRP A 226 -0.87 -3.94 20.27
N TYR A 227 -1.83 -4.86 20.28
CA TYR A 227 -3.25 -4.52 20.21
C TYR A 227 -3.82 -4.25 21.61
N ASP A 228 -4.57 -3.15 21.76
CA ASP A 228 -5.21 -2.72 23.01
C ASP A 228 -6.25 -3.72 23.52
N SER A 229 -5.80 -4.78 24.19
CA SER A 229 -6.58 -5.96 24.55
C SER A 229 -6.54 -6.26 26.05
N VAL A 230 -5.67 -7.19 26.48
CA VAL A 230 -5.45 -7.49 27.90
C VAL A 230 -4.71 -6.34 28.59
N ILE A 231 -5.14 -6.00 29.81
CA ILE A 231 -4.51 -4.93 30.60
C ILE A 231 -3.49 -5.48 31.60
N ASP A 232 -2.84 -4.58 32.35
CA ASP A 232 -1.77 -4.86 33.31
C ASP A 232 -2.14 -5.88 34.40
N ASP A 233 -3.43 -5.95 34.77
CA ASP A 233 -3.99 -6.92 35.74
C ASP A 233 -4.49 -8.24 35.12
N GLY A 234 -4.29 -8.44 33.82
CA GLY A 234 -4.62 -9.69 33.13
C GLY A 234 -6.07 -9.80 32.62
N LYS A 235 -6.93 -8.80 32.87
CA LYS A 235 -8.28 -8.78 32.31
C LYS A 235 -8.27 -8.40 30.83
N LEU A 236 -9.05 -9.08 30.01
CA LEU A 236 -9.36 -8.65 28.65
C LEU A 236 -10.27 -7.43 28.71
N LYS A 237 -9.74 -6.25 28.44
CA LYS A 237 -10.49 -4.99 28.49
C LYS A 237 -9.85 -3.92 27.61
N TRP A 238 -10.38 -3.75 26.41
CA TRP A 238 -9.99 -2.67 25.49
C TRP A 238 -10.20 -1.30 26.15
N GLN A 239 -9.15 -0.48 26.21
CA GLN A 239 -9.23 0.86 26.81
C GLN A 239 -9.72 1.92 25.83
N ASN A 240 -9.53 1.70 24.52
CA ASN A 240 -9.77 2.64 23.43
C ASN A 240 -8.91 3.91 23.49
N GLU A 241 -7.88 3.91 24.34
CA GLU A 241 -6.92 4.98 24.56
C GLU A 241 -5.61 4.38 25.09
N LEU A 242 -4.51 5.10 24.93
CA LEU A 242 -3.30 4.81 25.67
C LEU A 242 -3.44 5.38 27.10
N ASN A 243 -3.32 4.53 28.12
CA ASN A 243 -3.33 4.94 29.52
C ASN A 243 -2.50 3.99 30.40
N LEU A 244 -2.51 4.19 31.72
CA LEU A 244 -1.68 3.41 32.66
C LEU A 244 -1.92 1.90 32.60
N LYS A 245 -3.09 1.43 32.16
CA LYS A 245 -3.46 0.01 32.16
C LYS A 245 -2.88 -0.78 30.99
N ASN A 246 -2.60 -0.14 29.85
CA ASN A 246 -1.98 -0.78 28.68
C ASN A 246 -0.55 -0.25 28.40
N ARG A 247 -0.12 0.81 29.09
CA ARG A 247 1.23 1.39 28.96
C ARG A 247 2.36 0.39 29.19
N CYS A 248 2.17 -0.60 30.08
CA CYS A 248 3.18 -1.61 30.35
C CYS A 248 3.56 -2.48 29.14
N TYR A 249 2.72 -2.54 28.10
CA TYR A 249 3.05 -3.21 26.84
C TYR A 249 3.60 -2.21 25.81
N PHE A 250 2.99 -1.02 25.71
CA PHE A 250 3.43 0.04 24.78
C PHE A 250 4.88 0.46 25.02
N ASP A 251 5.32 0.56 26.27
CA ASP A 251 6.68 0.98 26.62
C ASP A 251 7.74 -0.10 26.26
N GLU A 252 7.33 -1.34 26.02
CA GLU A 252 8.22 -2.48 25.71
C GLU A 252 8.18 -2.90 24.22
N CYS A 253 7.47 -2.15 23.36
CA CYS A 253 7.37 -2.42 21.92
C CYS A 253 7.32 -1.13 21.07
N ASP A 254 7.25 -1.28 19.74
CA ASP A 254 7.36 -0.17 18.79
C ASP A 254 6.08 0.66 18.66
N GLY A 255 4.91 0.11 19.00
CA GLY A 255 3.67 0.86 18.95
C GLY A 255 2.46 0.11 19.50
N ILE A 256 1.33 0.82 19.58
CA ILE A 256 0.05 0.28 20.03
C ILE A 256 -1.04 0.55 19.00
N PHE A 257 -1.81 -0.47 18.66
CA PHE A 257 -3.05 -0.39 17.91
C PHE A 257 -4.21 -0.34 18.91
N LEU A 258 -4.83 0.84 19.05
CA LEU A 258 -5.98 1.05 19.94
C LEU A 258 -7.28 0.50 19.34
N ASN A 259 -8.14 -0.03 20.21
CA ASN A 259 -9.46 -0.53 19.81
C ASN A 259 -10.38 0.58 19.25
N TYR A 260 -11.40 0.18 18.50
CA TYR A 260 -12.25 1.04 17.67
C TYR A 260 -13.30 1.87 18.44
N SER A 261 -13.62 1.52 19.70
CA SER A 261 -14.72 2.13 20.47
C SER A 261 -14.34 3.43 21.19
N TRP A 262 -13.43 4.22 20.63
CA TRP A 262 -12.96 5.47 21.22
C TRP A 262 -13.95 6.62 21.04
N LYS A 263 -13.81 7.63 21.91
CA LYS A 263 -14.46 8.94 21.84
C LYS A 263 -13.39 10.03 21.71
N GLU A 264 -13.78 11.26 21.40
CA GLU A 264 -12.81 12.35 21.25
C GLU A 264 -11.98 12.61 22.52
N GLU A 265 -12.57 12.43 23.71
CA GLU A 265 -11.85 12.50 24.99
C GLU A 265 -10.71 11.47 25.07
N ASN A 266 -10.92 10.25 24.54
CA ASN A 266 -9.92 9.21 24.49
C ASN A 266 -8.72 9.59 23.62
N LEU A 267 -8.95 10.35 22.53
CA LEU A 267 -7.87 10.86 21.67
C LEU A 267 -7.02 11.88 22.43
N LEU A 268 -7.64 12.79 23.17
CA LEU A 268 -6.94 13.77 24.00
C LEU A 268 -6.10 13.11 25.10
N ASN A 269 -6.69 12.14 25.81
CA ASN A 269 -5.97 11.36 26.83
C ASN A 269 -4.78 10.62 26.21
N THR A 270 -4.98 10.02 25.04
CA THR A 270 -3.94 9.32 24.29
C THR A 270 -2.79 10.25 23.90
N VAL A 271 -3.07 11.46 23.39
CA VAL A 271 -2.02 12.43 23.05
C VAL A 271 -1.21 12.81 24.28
N GLN A 272 -1.86 13.00 25.43
CA GLN A 272 -1.17 13.32 26.69
C GLN A 272 -0.31 12.15 27.17
N ALA A 273 -0.82 10.93 27.10
CA ALA A 273 -0.12 9.73 27.55
C ALA A 273 1.05 9.31 26.63
N ALA A 274 0.93 9.54 25.32
CA ALA A 274 1.94 9.14 24.34
C ALA A 274 3.15 10.08 24.28
N GLU A 275 2.99 11.33 24.73
CA GLU A 275 4.06 12.34 24.77
C GLU A 275 4.76 12.52 23.39
N HIS A 276 6.02 12.09 23.28
CA HIS A 276 6.84 12.14 22.08
C HIS A 276 6.59 10.95 21.13
N ARG A 277 5.98 9.87 21.61
CA ARG A 277 5.66 8.64 20.85
C ARG A 277 4.25 8.65 20.24
N ARG A 278 3.65 9.82 20.05
CA ARG A 278 2.27 9.94 19.52
C ARG A 278 2.07 9.28 18.15
N HIS A 279 3.11 9.21 17.32
CA HIS A 279 3.06 8.55 16.01
C HIS A 279 3.20 7.03 16.10
N ASP A 280 3.58 6.50 17.27
CA ASP A 280 3.59 5.06 17.58
C ASP A 280 2.22 4.56 18.10
N VAL A 281 1.24 5.47 18.24
CA VAL A 281 -0.14 5.12 18.59
C VAL A 281 -1.02 5.13 17.35
N TYR A 282 -1.50 3.96 16.96
CA TYR A 282 -2.39 3.73 15.82
C TYR A 282 -3.82 3.59 16.31
N VAL A 283 -4.63 4.62 16.13
CA VAL A 283 -6.03 4.59 16.56
C VAL A 283 -6.86 3.77 15.57
N GLY A 284 -7.57 2.76 16.07
CA GLY A 284 -8.36 1.86 15.25
C GLY A 284 -9.55 2.53 14.58
N VAL A 285 -9.74 2.23 13.30
CA VAL A 285 -10.90 2.59 12.50
C VAL A 285 -11.41 1.34 11.79
N ASP A 286 -12.57 0.85 12.19
CA ASP A 286 -13.21 -0.32 11.58
C ASP A 286 -14.11 0.10 10.41
N VAL A 287 -13.74 -0.35 9.21
CA VAL A 287 -14.42 0.04 7.97
C VAL A 287 -15.82 -0.58 7.87
N PHE A 288 -16.10 -1.71 8.52
CA PHE A 288 -17.47 -2.26 8.53
C PHE A 288 -18.43 -1.45 9.41
N GLY A 289 -17.92 -0.55 10.26
CA GLY A 289 -18.76 0.43 10.95
C GLY A 289 -19.67 -0.16 12.01
N ARG A 290 -19.17 -1.10 12.84
CA ARG A 290 -19.92 -1.77 13.94
C ARG A 290 -20.28 -0.84 15.11
N ASN A 291 -20.98 0.27 14.82
CA ASN A 291 -21.35 1.38 15.71
C ASN A 291 -20.18 2.20 16.28
N PHE A 292 -19.05 2.25 15.57
CA PHE A 292 -17.91 3.09 15.94
C PHE A 292 -18.03 4.52 15.40
N TYR A 293 -17.10 5.40 15.78
CA TYR A 293 -17.10 6.80 15.37
C TYR A 293 -17.27 6.93 13.84
N GLY A 294 -18.19 7.79 13.39
CA GLY A 294 -18.50 7.97 11.98
C GLY A 294 -19.32 6.84 11.32
N GLY A 295 -19.41 5.65 11.93
CA GLY A 295 -20.22 4.54 11.42
C GLY A 295 -19.62 3.75 10.24
N GLY A 296 -18.31 3.88 9.99
CA GLY A 296 -17.57 3.12 8.97
C GLY A 296 -18.04 3.36 7.54
N ASN A 297 -17.90 2.36 6.66
CA ASN A 297 -18.24 2.39 5.24
C ASN A 297 -17.60 3.61 4.55
N PHE A 298 -18.36 4.32 3.72
CA PHE A 298 -17.96 5.60 3.14
C PHE A 298 -17.85 6.75 4.15
N ASN A 299 -18.31 6.60 5.40
CA ASN A 299 -18.12 7.58 6.47
C ASN A 299 -16.84 7.35 7.28
N THR A 300 -16.03 6.33 6.93
CA THR A 300 -14.72 6.05 7.55
C THR A 300 -13.83 7.31 7.61
N TYR A 301 -13.92 8.20 6.63
CA TYR A 301 -13.17 9.45 6.61
C TYR A 301 -13.44 10.36 7.81
N LEU A 302 -14.63 10.30 8.42
CA LEU A 302 -14.97 11.12 9.60
C LEU A 302 -14.14 10.71 10.82
N ALA A 303 -13.95 9.40 11.01
CA ALA A 303 -13.08 8.87 12.06
C ALA A 303 -11.62 9.24 11.79
N VAL A 304 -11.17 9.04 10.56
CA VAL A 304 -9.79 9.35 10.15
C VAL A 304 -9.48 10.84 10.30
N GLU A 305 -10.37 11.73 9.87
CA GLU A 305 -10.29 13.18 10.05
C GLU A 305 -10.05 13.51 11.52
N LYS A 306 -10.94 13.02 12.39
CA LYS A 306 -10.88 13.29 13.82
C LYS A 306 -9.56 12.82 14.45
N ILE A 307 -9.06 11.65 14.09
CA ILE A 307 -7.78 11.16 14.60
C ILE A 307 -6.62 12.04 14.12
N ARG A 308 -6.62 12.46 12.84
CA ARG A 308 -5.55 13.30 12.28
C ARG A 308 -5.54 14.72 12.83
N GLU A 309 -6.68 15.28 13.25
CA GLU A 309 -6.74 16.56 13.98
C GLU A 309 -5.85 16.54 15.24
N HIS A 310 -5.68 15.37 15.86
CA HIS A 310 -4.84 15.16 17.05
C HIS A 310 -3.39 14.74 16.72
N ASN A 311 -3.01 14.71 15.43
CA ASN A 311 -1.68 14.28 14.97
C ASN A 311 -1.30 12.86 15.44
N LEU A 312 -2.28 11.96 15.48
CA LEU A 312 -2.10 10.54 15.81
C LEU A 312 -2.05 9.67 14.53
N SER A 313 -1.43 8.49 14.63
CA SER A 313 -1.45 7.50 13.56
C SER A 313 -2.80 6.78 13.50
N ILE A 314 -3.16 6.23 12.34
CA ILE A 314 -4.41 5.51 12.13
C ILE A 314 -4.14 4.03 11.83
N ALA A 315 -5.03 3.15 12.27
CA ALA A 315 -5.09 1.75 11.86
C ALA A 315 -6.45 1.48 11.19
N ILE A 316 -6.47 1.37 9.87
CA ILE A 316 -7.66 1.06 9.08
C ILE A 316 -7.85 -0.45 9.08
N PHE A 317 -8.93 -0.93 9.68
CA PHE A 317 -9.24 -2.35 9.82
C PHE A 317 -10.34 -2.79 8.85
N ALA A 318 -10.16 -3.95 8.23
CA ALA A 318 -11.15 -4.61 7.36
C ALA A 318 -11.60 -3.76 6.17
N GLN A 319 -10.64 -3.11 5.50
CA GLN A 319 -10.89 -2.34 4.27
C GLN A 319 -11.42 -3.20 3.10
N GLY A 320 -11.31 -4.54 3.21
CA GLY A 320 -11.88 -5.52 2.28
C GLY A 320 -13.39 -5.35 2.08
N TRP A 321 -14.07 -4.63 2.97
CA TRP A 321 -15.44 -4.15 2.83
C TRP A 321 -15.80 -3.66 1.42
N THR A 322 -14.89 -2.95 0.73
CA THR A 322 -15.14 -2.41 -0.62
C THR A 322 -15.47 -3.50 -1.64
N HIS A 323 -14.95 -4.72 -1.42
CA HIS A 323 -15.20 -5.91 -2.22
C HIS A 323 -16.20 -6.86 -1.57
N GLU A 324 -16.04 -7.16 -0.27
CA GLU A 324 -16.80 -8.21 0.42
C GLU A 324 -18.30 -7.99 0.40
N THR A 325 -18.73 -6.73 0.49
CA THR A 325 -20.16 -6.37 0.53
C THR A 325 -20.70 -5.94 -0.83
N LEU A 326 -19.88 -6.03 -1.89
CA LEU A 326 -20.32 -5.68 -3.23
C LEU A 326 -21.20 -6.82 -3.77
N ASP A 327 -22.30 -6.48 -4.44
CA ASP A 327 -23.14 -7.46 -5.12
C ASP A 327 -22.31 -8.18 -6.20
N PRO A 328 -22.15 -9.52 -6.14
CA PRO A 328 -21.37 -10.24 -7.14
C PRO A 328 -21.96 -10.12 -8.55
N GLU A 329 -23.25 -9.78 -8.70
CA GLU A 329 -23.91 -9.67 -9.99
C GLU A 329 -24.07 -8.21 -10.50
N PRO A 330 -23.94 -7.97 -11.81
CA PRO A 330 -23.53 -8.95 -12.83
C PRO A 330 -22.02 -9.21 -12.77
N ALA A 331 -21.63 -10.48 -12.88
CA ALA A 331 -20.25 -10.94 -12.68
C ALA A 331 -19.24 -10.36 -13.69
N ASP A 332 -19.70 -10.03 -14.90
CA ASP A 332 -18.89 -9.47 -15.99
C ASP A 332 -18.39 -8.04 -15.73
N THR A 333 -18.98 -7.31 -14.77
CA THR A 333 -18.56 -5.95 -14.38
C THR A 333 -18.05 -5.88 -12.93
N LEU A 334 -17.90 -7.03 -12.27
CA LEU A 334 -17.59 -7.10 -10.84
C LEU A 334 -16.27 -6.39 -10.52
N LEU A 335 -15.22 -6.63 -11.32
CA LEU A 335 -13.92 -5.98 -11.13
C LEU A 335 -14.01 -4.45 -11.29
N GLU A 336 -14.68 -3.96 -12.32
CA GLU A 336 -14.84 -2.52 -12.54
C GLU A 336 -15.60 -1.87 -11.40
N ARG A 337 -16.72 -2.46 -10.98
CA ARG A 337 -17.52 -1.97 -9.85
C ARG A 337 -16.71 -1.97 -8.56
N PHE A 338 -15.92 -3.02 -8.31
CA PHE A 338 -15.01 -3.08 -7.16
C PHE A 338 -13.98 -1.96 -7.20
N LEU A 339 -13.22 -1.81 -8.28
CA LEU A 339 -12.15 -0.80 -8.36
C LEU A 339 -12.70 0.63 -8.30
N ILE A 340 -13.89 0.87 -8.87
CA ILE A 340 -14.59 2.15 -8.75
C ILE A 340 -14.96 2.45 -7.29
N ARG A 341 -15.53 1.45 -6.59
CA ARG A 341 -15.93 1.55 -5.17
C ARG A 341 -14.72 1.75 -4.26
N ASP A 342 -13.66 0.97 -4.48
CA ASP A 342 -12.40 1.06 -3.74
C ASP A 342 -11.71 2.42 -3.95
N ASN A 343 -11.68 2.93 -5.19
CA ASN A 343 -11.15 4.27 -5.47
C ASN A 343 -11.92 5.37 -4.77
N ALA A 344 -13.25 5.30 -4.76
CA ALA A 344 -14.06 6.27 -4.03
C ALA A 344 -13.79 6.20 -2.51
N PHE A 345 -13.65 4.99 -1.96
CA PHE A 345 -13.35 4.79 -0.54
C PHE A 345 -12.00 5.40 -0.18
N TRP A 346 -10.91 5.00 -0.84
CA TRP A 346 -9.58 5.52 -0.53
C TRP A 346 -9.43 7.01 -0.80
N LYS A 347 -10.11 7.51 -1.84
CA LYS A 347 -10.14 8.93 -2.12
C LYS A 347 -10.88 9.73 -1.05
N SER A 348 -11.90 9.16 -0.41
CA SER A 348 -12.57 9.82 0.71
C SER A 348 -11.61 10.09 1.88
N LEU A 349 -10.60 9.23 2.04
CA LEU A 349 -9.55 9.34 3.07
C LEU A 349 -8.39 10.25 2.64
N TRP A 350 -8.27 10.56 1.34
CA TRP A 350 -7.11 11.21 0.73
C TRP A 350 -6.56 12.41 1.49
N PRO A 351 -7.36 13.41 1.90
CA PRO A 351 -6.84 14.62 2.57
C PRO A 351 -6.13 14.34 3.90
N TYR A 352 -6.31 13.14 4.45
CA TYR A 352 -5.80 12.69 5.74
C TYR A 352 -4.66 11.69 5.62
N LEU A 353 -4.26 11.35 4.40
CA LEU A 353 -3.15 10.46 4.09
C LEU A 353 -1.92 11.25 3.63
N TYR A 354 -0.78 10.56 3.62
CA TYR A 354 0.47 11.07 3.07
C TYR A 354 0.88 10.17 1.90
N THR A 355 1.44 10.78 0.85
CA THR A 355 1.93 10.06 -0.32
C THR A 355 3.45 9.91 -0.23
N HIS A 356 3.93 8.67 -0.30
CA HIS A 356 5.35 8.35 -0.40
C HIS A 356 5.81 8.47 -1.86
N PRO A 357 6.78 9.35 -2.17
CA PRO A 357 7.32 9.49 -3.51
C PRO A 357 8.06 8.23 -3.97
N ILE A 358 7.98 7.95 -5.28
CA ILE A 358 8.76 6.89 -5.92
C ILE A 358 10.23 7.34 -5.97
N ASN A 359 11.16 6.53 -5.45
CA ASN A 359 12.58 6.88 -5.39
C ASN A 359 13.48 5.99 -6.25
N THR A 360 12.90 5.06 -7.01
CA THR A 360 13.61 4.20 -7.96
C THR A 360 13.08 4.37 -9.37
N LEU A 361 13.88 3.97 -10.36
CA LEU A 361 13.39 3.77 -11.72
C LEU A 361 12.19 2.81 -11.71
N PHE A 362 11.22 3.07 -12.58
CA PHE A 362 9.98 2.30 -12.62
C PHE A 362 9.42 2.26 -14.04
N GLU A 363 8.61 1.24 -14.28
CA GLU A 363 7.72 1.13 -15.44
C GLU A 363 6.37 0.63 -14.96
N THR A 364 5.30 1.07 -15.63
CA THR A 364 3.95 0.65 -15.29
C THR A 364 3.00 0.72 -16.47
N PHE A 365 2.09 -0.25 -16.51
CA PHE A 365 0.85 -0.31 -17.29
C PHE A 365 -0.37 -0.38 -16.35
N PHE A 366 -0.20 0.12 -15.13
CA PHE A 366 -1.21 0.22 -14.08
C PHE A 366 -1.86 -1.10 -13.66
N TYR A 367 -1.24 -2.25 -13.95
CA TYR A 367 -1.80 -3.53 -13.55
C TYR A 367 -1.91 -3.63 -12.02
N VAL A 368 -3.14 -3.84 -11.54
CA VAL A 368 -3.46 -3.83 -10.10
C VAL A 368 -3.25 -5.17 -9.42
N GLY A 369 -2.79 -6.19 -10.14
CA GLY A 369 -2.60 -7.55 -9.63
C GLY A 369 -3.79 -8.48 -9.85
N VAL A 370 -4.83 -8.02 -10.54
CA VAL A 370 -6.02 -8.83 -10.88
C VAL A 370 -6.63 -8.34 -12.19
N ASP A 371 -7.18 -9.27 -12.96
CA ASP A 371 -8.09 -9.02 -14.08
C ASP A 371 -9.33 -9.92 -13.97
N LYS A 372 -10.19 -9.94 -15.00
CA LYS A 372 -11.44 -10.73 -14.98
C LYS A 372 -11.21 -12.25 -14.98
N ASN A 373 -10.04 -12.69 -15.43
CA ASN A 373 -9.71 -14.11 -15.55
C ASN A 373 -8.65 -14.53 -14.54
N TRP A 374 -7.69 -13.67 -14.23
CA TRP A 374 -6.51 -14.02 -13.44
C TRP A 374 -6.33 -13.16 -12.19
N TYR A 375 -5.82 -13.81 -11.16
CA TYR A 375 -5.27 -13.16 -9.97
C TYR A 375 -3.75 -13.38 -9.95
N LYS A 376 -3.01 -12.26 -10.01
CA LYS A 376 -1.55 -12.18 -10.19
C LYS A 376 -0.98 -11.05 -9.35
N LEU A 377 -1.23 -11.09 -8.05
CA LEU A 377 -0.88 -10.01 -7.13
C LEU A 377 0.63 -9.69 -7.15
N GLU A 378 1.48 -10.69 -7.36
CA GLU A 378 2.93 -10.55 -7.53
C GLU A 378 3.34 -9.73 -8.76
N SER A 379 2.47 -9.67 -9.78
CA SER A 379 2.70 -8.90 -11.01
C SER A 379 2.21 -7.46 -10.92
N GLN A 380 1.74 -7.02 -9.75
CA GLN A 380 1.22 -5.68 -9.54
C GLN A 380 2.28 -4.61 -9.84
N GLN A 381 1.84 -3.53 -10.49
CA GLN A 381 2.70 -2.46 -10.97
C GLN A 381 2.45 -1.16 -10.22
N VAL A 382 3.43 -0.25 -10.33
CA VAL A 382 3.37 1.09 -9.74
C VAL A 382 2.11 1.82 -10.19
N GLN A 383 1.41 2.44 -9.25
CA GLN A 383 0.20 3.20 -9.53
C GLN A 383 0.52 4.70 -9.57
N LEU A 384 -0.40 5.50 -10.12
CA LEU A 384 -0.28 6.96 -10.04
C LEU A 384 -0.20 7.43 -8.58
N SER A 385 0.49 8.54 -8.36
CA SER A 385 0.48 9.23 -7.07
C SER A 385 -0.82 9.99 -6.80
N GLN A 386 -1.79 9.91 -7.72
CA GLN A 386 -3.13 10.50 -7.61
C GLN A 386 -4.20 9.41 -7.78
N PHE A 387 -5.38 9.62 -7.20
CA PHE A 387 -6.50 8.72 -7.39
C PHE A 387 -7.17 8.89 -8.74
N LEU A 388 -7.55 7.76 -9.33
CA LEU A 388 -8.36 7.72 -10.54
C LEU A 388 -9.85 7.77 -10.19
N HIS A 389 -10.56 8.69 -10.82
CA HIS A 389 -12.00 8.83 -10.68
C HIS A 389 -12.73 7.81 -11.55
N SER A 390 -13.92 7.40 -11.11
CA SER A 390 -14.88 6.80 -12.04
C SER A 390 -15.60 7.90 -12.82
N TYR A 391 -15.97 7.58 -14.06
CA TYR A 391 -16.95 8.37 -14.80
C TYR A 391 -18.32 8.34 -14.12
N GLU A 392 -18.68 7.20 -13.54
CA GLU A 392 -19.97 7.00 -12.88
C GLU A 392 -19.93 7.46 -11.42
N LYS A 393 -20.95 8.23 -11.02
CA LYS A 393 -21.14 8.62 -9.63
C LYS A 393 -21.76 7.46 -8.85
N LEU A 394 -21.03 6.99 -7.83
CA LEU A 394 -21.55 6.01 -6.88
C LEU A 394 -22.64 6.63 -6.01
N ILE A 395 -23.83 6.01 -6.00
CA ILE A 395 -24.96 6.45 -5.18
C ILE A 395 -24.59 6.38 -3.68
N GLU A 396 -23.92 5.31 -3.27
CA GLU A 396 -23.46 5.09 -1.88
C GLU A 396 -22.49 6.17 -1.38
N ALA A 397 -21.75 6.82 -2.29
CA ALA A 397 -20.74 7.82 -1.95
C ALA A 397 -21.22 9.27 -2.16
N LYS A 398 -22.51 9.47 -2.50
CA LYS A 398 -23.06 10.78 -2.90
C LYS A 398 -22.97 11.86 -1.82
N ASN A 399 -22.97 11.48 -0.54
CA ASN A 399 -22.95 12.41 0.60
C ASN A 399 -21.58 12.48 1.29
N VAL A 400 -20.52 11.99 0.62
CA VAL A 400 -19.16 12.01 1.15
C VAL A 400 -18.54 13.36 0.84
N SER A 401 -18.47 14.23 1.84
CA SER A 401 -18.03 15.62 1.68
C SER A 401 -16.62 15.76 1.07
N THR A 402 -15.71 14.83 1.34
CA THR A 402 -14.35 14.82 0.77
C THR A 402 -14.30 14.47 -0.71
N LEU A 403 -15.40 13.96 -1.28
CA LEU A 403 -15.55 13.69 -2.71
C LEU A 403 -16.25 14.84 -3.45
N ASP A 404 -16.88 15.78 -2.73
CA ASP A 404 -17.57 16.92 -3.32
C ASP A 404 -16.59 17.88 -4.00
N GLY A 405 -16.92 18.33 -5.21
CA GLY A 405 -16.09 19.25 -5.98
C GLY A 405 -14.77 18.67 -6.49
N ALA A 406 -14.52 17.37 -6.31
CA ALA A 406 -13.28 16.76 -6.74
C ALA A 406 -13.13 16.76 -8.27
N CYS A 407 -11.98 17.26 -8.74
CA CYS A 407 -11.61 17.28 -10.16
C CYS A 407 -11.74 15.91 -10.83
N ILE A 408 -12.35 15.84 -12.01
CA ILE A 408 -12.62 14.57 -12.71
C ILE A 408 -11.65 14.29 -13.87
N CYS A 409 -10.52 15.02 -13.96
CA CYS A 409 -9.59 14.96 -15.10
C CYS A 409 -8.82 13.65 -15.22
N LEU A 410 -8.58 12.94 -14.13
CA LEU A 410 -7.88 11.65 -14.12
C LEU A 410 -8.89 10.55 -13.80
N GLN A 411 -9.19 9.70 -14.76
CA GLN A 411 -10.24 8.70 -14.68
C GLN A 411 -9.68 7.29 -14.90
N LEU A 412 -10.30 6.32 -14.23
CA LEU A 412 -10.07 4.91 -14.45
C LEU A 412 -10.81 4.50 -15.73
N TYR A 413 -10.09 3.94 -16.69
CA TYR A 413 -10.67 3.45 -17.93
C TYR A 413 -10.28 1.98 -18.16
N PHE A 414 -11.28 1.20 -18.56
CA PHE A 414 -11.15 -0.24 -18.76
C PHE A 414 -11.25 -0.57 -20.23
N GLU A 415 -10.26 -1.31 -20.71
CA GLU A 415 -10.28 -1.93 -22.04
C GLU A 415 -9.58 -3.27 -21.93
N GLU A 416 -10.35 -4.32 -21.69
CA GLU A 416 -9.82 -5.63 -21.30
C GLU A 416 -8.69 -6.13 -22.22
N PRO A 417 -7.61 -6.71 -21.64
CA PRO A 417 -7.34 -6.92 -20.21
C PRO A 417 -6.72 -5.69 -19.50
N TYR A 418 -6.69 -4.52 -20.13
CA TYR A 418 -5.95 -3.36 -19.66
C TYR A 418 -6.78 -2.44 -18.78
N THR A 419 -6.10 -1.89 -17.78
CA THR A 419 -6.57 -0.73 -17.01
C THR A 419 -5.67 0.44 -17.38
N MET A 420 -6.25 1.59 -17.71
CA MET A 420 -5.49 2.78 -18.10
C MET A 420 -6.01 4.04 -17.41
N CYS A 421 -5.18 5.08 -17.40
CA CYS A 421 -5.57 6.39 -16.93
C CYS A 421 -6.11 7.23 -18.09
N LEU A 422 -7.41 7.50 -18.10
CA LEU A 422 -8.00 8.49 -19.01
C LEU A 422 -7.75 9.90 -18.44
N ILE A 423 -7.09 10.74 -19.23
CA ILE A 423 -6.80 12.14 -18.89
C ILE A 423 -7.69 13.04 -19.75
N THR A 424 -8.40 13.99 -19.14
CA THR A 424 -9.34 14.88 -19.84
C THR A 424 -9.26 16.34 -19.36
N ASN A 425 -9.36 17.26 -20.32
CA ASN A 425 -9.46 18.70 -20.08
C ASN A 425 -10.90 19.24 -20.18
N GLN A 426 -11.90 18.39 -20.39
CA GLN A 426 -13.27 18.84 -20.71
C GLN A 426 -13.90 19.75 -19.63
N ALA A 427 -13.52 19.57 -18.37
CA ALA A 427 -14.04 20.37 -17.27
C ALA A 427 -13.20 21.64 -16.99
N LEU A 428 -12.14 21.90 -17.75
CA LEU A 428 -11.18 22.99 -17.51
C LEU A 428 -11.41 24.16 -18.45
N LYS A 429 -10.86 25.32 -18.09
CA LYS A 429 -10.96 26.54 -18.92
C LYS A 429 -10.14 26.36 -20.21
N MET A 430 -10.65 26.87 -21.32
CA MET A 430 -10.05 26.63 -22.63
C MET A 430 -8.79 27.46 -22.91
N ASP A 431 -8.65 28.61 -22.24
CA ASP A 431 -7.61 29.62 -22.45
C ASP A 431 -6.34 29.42 -21.61
N GLU A 432 -6.33 28.43 -20.72
CA GLU A 432 -5.19 28.13 -19.86
C GLU A 432 -4.59 26.76 -20.20
N THR A 433 -3.28 26.62 -20.00
CA THR A 433 -2.59 25.32 -20.11
C THR A 433 -2.46 24.69 -18.74
N TYR A 434 -2.88 23.44 -18.60
CA TYR A 434 -2.83 22.71 -17.34
C TYR A 434 -1.82 21.57 -17.39
N ILE A 435 -1.12 21.34 -16.28
CA ILE A 435 -0.29 20.17 -16.06
C ILE A 435 -1.02 19.26 -15.07
N HIS A 436 -1.32 18.04 -15.50
CA HIS A 436 -1.88 16.99 -14.64
C HIS A 436 -0.77 16.31 -13.86
N HIS A 437 -0.94 16.16 -12.56
CA HIS A 437 0.03 15.49 -11.70
C HIS A 437 -0.13 13.97 -11.85
N LEU A 438 0.92 13.26 -12.28
CA LEU A 438 0.88 11.81 -12.48
C LEU A 438 1.63 11.07 -11.38
N PHE A 439 2.91 11.42 -11.17
CA PHE A 439 3.76 10.80 -10.17
C PHE A 439 4.52 11.84 -9.35
N SER A 440 4.57 11.60 -8.04
CA SER A 440 5.51 12.24 -7.15
C SER A 440 6.72 11.34 -6.97
N CYS A 441 7.90 11.90 -7.16
CA CYS A 441 9.16 11.18 -7.24
C CYS A 441 10.22 11.81 -6.32
N ASP A 442 11.24 11.02 -6.02
CA ASP A 442 12.54 11.41 -5.48
C ASP A 442 13.61 10.50 -6.13
N ILE A 443 13.58 10.40 -7.47
CA ILE A 443 14.43 9.46 -8.23
C ILE A 443 15.76 10.13 -8.55
N GLN A 444 16.86 9.58 -8.06
CA GLN A 444 18.20 10.05 -8.41
C GLN A 444 18.63 9.50 -9.78
N ILE A 445 19.03 10.41 -10.68
CA ILE A 445 19.54 10.09 -12.01
C ILE A 445 21.04 10.39 -12.08
N SER A 446 21.84 9.34 -12.21
CA SER A 446 23.32 9.40 -12.31
C SER A 446 23.84 9.06 -13.71
N SER A 447 23.06 8.35 -14.52
CA SER A 447 23.34 7.98 -15.90
C SER A 447 22.19 8.41 -16.82
N PRO A 448 22.40 8.48 -18.14
CA PRO A 448 21.30 8.66 -19.08
C PRO A 448 20.17 7.67 -18.84
N VAL A 449 18.93 8.14 -19.01
CA VAL A 449 17.72 7.32 -18.89
C VAL A 449 16.80 7.55 -20.08
N ILE A 450 15.94 6.57 -20.36
CA ILE A 450 14.85 6.67 -21.31
C ILE A 450 13.57 6.88 -20.53
N LEU A 451 12.93 8.03 -20.73
CA LEU A 451 11.56 8.28 -20.33
C LEU A 451 10.66 7.89 -21.50
N TYR A 452 9.61 7.12 -21.27
CA TYR A 452 8.68 6.73 -22.33
C TYR A 452 7.24 6.67 -21.86
N SER A 453 6.32 6.73 -22.82
CA SER A 453 4.88 6.53 -22.59
C SER A 453 4.25 5.75 -23.73
N TYR A 454 3.28 4.90 -23.39
CA TYR A 454 2.31 4.30 -24.29
C TYR A 454 0.98 5.03 -24.14
N MET A 455 0.47 5.58 -25.24
CA MET A 455 -0.78 6.31 -25.28
C MET A 455 -1.77 5.65 -26.22
N LYS A 456 -3.06 5.80 -25.92
CA LYS A 456 -4.15 5.42 -26.81
C LYS A 456 -5.10 6.60 -27.03
N GLN A 457 -5.48 6.80 -28.28
CA GLN A 457 -6.52 7.75 -28.62
C GLN A 457 -7.88 7.14 -28.29
N LEU A 458 -8.71 7.87 -27.53
CA LEU A 458 -10.03 7.40 -27.13
C LEU A 458 -11.11 8.31 -27.73
N ASN A 459 -12.04 7.70 -28.47
CA ASN A 459 -13.21 8.38 -29.05
C ASN A 459 -14.27 8.77 -27.99
N ALA A 460 -13.99 8.53 -26.71
CA ALA A 460 -14.90 8.76 -25.59
C ALA A 460 -15.43 10.20 -25.50
N CYS A 461 -14.76 11.17 -26.14
CA CYS A 461 -15.05 12.58 -26.01
C CYS A 461 -15.73 13.23 -27.22
N ARG A 462 -16.13 12.47 -28.25
CA ARG A 462 -16.91 12.95 -29.43
C ARG A 462 -16.36 14.21 -30.12
N VAL A 463 -15.04 14.43 -30.07
CA VAL A 463 -14.37 15.50 -30.82
C VAL A 463 -13.37 14.84 -31.76
N GLU A 464 -13.49 15.13 -33.06
CA GLU A 464 -12.45 14.82 -34.05
C GLU A 464 -11.22 15.68 -33.71
N SER A 465 -10.27 15.14 -32.94
CA SER A 465 -9.00 15.83 -32.70
C SER A 465 -7.96 15.31 -33.69
N GLU A 466 -7.57 16.16 -34.64
CA GLU A 466 -6.34 15.95 -35.41
C GLU A 466 -5.12 16.09 -34.45
N ASN A 467 -4.41 14.99 -34.26
CA ASN A 467 -3.14 14.79 -33.52
C ASN A 467 -3.18 14.50 -32.00
N ASP A 468 -2.56 13.38 -31.64
CA ASP A 468 -2.31 12.80 -30.31
C ASP A 468 -1.40 13.64 -29.41
N TYR A 469 -1.89 14.77 -28.91
CA TYR A 469 -1.09 15.68 -28.08
C TYR A 469 -1.06 15.24 -26.62
N PHE A 470 0.08 14.66 -26.22
CA PHE A 470 0.40 14.27 -24.85
C PHE A 470 1.87 14.58 -24.57
N ASN A 471 2.14 15.69 -23.91
CA ASN A 471 3.50 16.06 -23.52
C ASN A 471 3.75 15.59 -22.09
N ILE A 472 4.88 14.91 -21.86
CA ILE A 472 5.33 14.60 -20.51
C ILE A 472 6.08 15.81 -19.98
N VAL A 473 5.79 16.19 -18.73
CA VAL A 473 6.52 17.25 -18.03
C VAL A 473 7.21 16.63 -16.83
N VAL A 474 8.53 16.80 -16.74
CA VAL A 474 9.34 16.33 -15.62
C VAL A 474 9.91 17.53 -14.88
N PHE A 475 9.78 17.55 -13.57
CA PHE A 475 10.54 18.47 -12.72
C PHE A 475 11.72 17.75 -12.10
N ALA A 476 12.86 18.39 -12.19
CA ALA A 476 14.10 17.87 -11.67
C ALA A 476 14.80 18.92 -10.82
N ARG A 477 15.32 18.50 -9.67
CA ARG A 477 16.25 19.29 -8.86
C ARG A 477 17.68 18.93 -9.24
N THR A 478 18.48 19.92 -9.59
CA THR A 478 19.91 19.72 -9.89
C THR A 478 20.71 19.51 -8.62
N GLY A 479 21.93 18.96 -8.72
CA GLY A 479 22.85 18.85 -7.59
C GLY A 479 23.17 20.18 -6.89
N GLY A 480 23.02 21.33 -7.59
CA GLY A 480 23.15 22.67 -7.01
C GLY A 480 21.89 23.21 -6.33
N GLY A 481 20.81 22.41 -6.27
CA GLY A 481 19.53 22.77 -5.66
C GLY A 481 18.58 23.56 -6.55
N SER A 482 18.98 23.94 -7.78
CA SER A 482 18.09 24.62 -8.72
C SER A 482 17.04 23.68 -9.29
N LEU A 483 15.85 24.22 -9.59
CA LEU A 483 14.78 23.48 -10.26
C LEU A 483 14.87 23.66 -11.76
N LYS A 484 14.70 22.56 -12.50
CA LYS A 484 14.65 22.51 -13.95
C LYS A 484 13.37 21.80 -14.38
N LYS A 485 12.55 22.49 -15.19
CA LYS A 485 11.39 21.94 -15.89
C LYS A 485 11.88 21.31 -17.19
N ILE A 486 11.43 20.10 -17.47
CA ILE A 486 11.75 19.35 -18.69
C ILE A 486 10.43 19.05 -19.39
N VAL A 487 10.29 19.50 -20.63
CA VAL A 487 9.08 19.29 -21.44
C VAL A 487 9.42 18.36 -22.59
N CYS A 488 8.77 17.21 -22.60
CA CYS A 488 8.93 16.17 -23.61
C CYS A 488 7.73 16.23 -24.56
N TYR A 489 7.96 16.73 -25.77
CA TYR A 489 6.91 17.02 -26.74
C TYR A 489 6.43 15.79 -27.51
N ALA A 490 5.10 15.67 -27.64
CA ALA A 490 4.45 14.70 -28.50
C ALA A 490 4.71 14.91 -29.99
N ASP A 491 4.99 16.16 -30.38
CA ASP A 491 5.25 16.64 -31.72
C ASP A 491 6.70 17.14 -31.86
N ASN A 492 7.24 17.09 -33.08
CA ASN A 492 8.62 17.47 -33.33
C ASN A 492 8.74 19.00 -33.42
N GLN A 493 9.25 19.63 -32.36
CA GLN A 493 9.49 21.07 -32.30
C GLN A 493 10.74 21.44 -33.12
N LYS A 494 10.66 22.54 -33.87
CA LYS A 494 11.78 23.03 -34.70
C LYS A 494 12.86 23.72 -33.87
N GLU A 495 12.46 24.43 -32.83
CA GLU A 495 13.35 25.15 -31.93
C GLU A 495 13.11 24.61 -30.51
N LEU A 496 14.17 24.14 -29.87
CA LEU A 496 14.13 23.60 -28.52
C LEU A 496 14.93 24.50 -27.59
N SER A 497 14.35 24.83 -26.44
CA SER A 497 14.99 25.58 -25.37
C SER A 497 15.81 24.64 -24.50
N ASN A 498 17.06 24.99 -24.24
CA ASN A 498 17.86 24.39 -23.19
C ASN A 498 18.58 25.50 -22.42
N ASN A 499 17.99 25.90 -21.30
CA ASN A 499 18.54 26.91 -20.40
C ASN A 499 18.57 26.37 -18.96
N LEU A 500 18.85 27.24 -17.99
CA LEU A 500 19.02 26.86 -16.59
C LEU A 500 17.74 26.27 -15.96
N THR A 501 16.57 26.76 -16.36
CA THR A 501 15.28 26.41 -15.75
C THR A 501 14.38 25.57 -16.65
N LEU A 502 14.69 25.46 -17.94
CA LEU A 502 13.88 24.77 -18.94
C LEU A 502 14.77 23.90 -19.86
N LEU A 503 14.36 22.66 -20.08
CA LEU A 503 14.83 21.81 -21.18
C LEU A 503 13.62 21.30 -21.97
N GLU A 504 13.72 21.39 -23.29
CA GLU A 504 12.71 20.89 -24.21
C GLU A 504 13.30 19.73 -25.00
N LEU A 505 12.54 18.64 -25.14
CA LEU A 505 12.95 17.42 -25.82
C LEU A 505 11.88 17.00 -26.82
N ASN A 506 12.32 16.60 -28.01
CA ASN A 506 11.50 15.83 -28.95
C ASN A 506 11.65 14.34 -28.65
N TYR A 507 10.65 13.55 -29.03
CA TYR A 507 10.75 12.09 -28.96
C TYR A 507 11.80 11.57 -29.97
N SER A 508 12.49 10.50 -29.58
CA SER A 508 13.54 9.87 -30.38
C SER A 508 12.98 9.24 -31.65
N GLN A 509 13.67 9.45 -32.78
CA GLN A 509 13.47 8.71 -34.03
C GLN A 509 14.45 7.55 -34.18
N GLU A 510 15.37 7.38 -33.22
CA GLU A 510 16.38 6.33 -33.29
C GLU A 510 15.74 4.98 -33.00
N GLU A 511 15.80 4.08 -33.98
CA GLU A 511 15.21 2.74 -33.89
C GLU A 511 15.82 1.93 -32.74
N SER A 512 17.10 2.13 -32.43
CA SER A 512 17.77 1.53 -31.28
C SER A 512 17.10 1.89 -29.94
N VAL A 513 16.79 3.17 -29.73
CA VAL A 513 16.14 3.66 -28.51
C VAL A 513 14.72 3.13 -28.41
N ILE A 514 13.97 3.15 -29.52
CA ILE A 514 12.60 2.64 -29.57
C ILE A 514 12.58 1.14 -29.27
N ASN A 515 13.49 0.37 -29.90
CA ASN A 515 13.57 -1.08 -29.72
C ASN A 515 13.98 -1.50 -28.30
N LEU A 516 14.76 -0.69 -27.59
CA LEU A 516 15.10 -0.93 -26.17
C LEU A 516 13.86 -0.93 -25.26
N VAL A 517 12.79 -0.23 -25.64
CA VAL A 517 11.52 -0.19 -24.90
C VAL A 517 10.53 -1.17 -25.51
N SER A 518 10.29 -1.11 -26.82
CA SER A 518 9.24 -1.89 -27.49
C SER A 518 9.47 -3.40 -27.42
N SER A 519 10.72 -3.87 -27.40
CA SER A 519 11.03 -5.31 -27.31
C SER A 519 10.67 -5.93 -25.96
N LYS A 520 10.52 -5.12 -24.90
CA LYS A 520 10.18 -5.57 -23.54
C LYS A 520 8.69 -5.80 -23.36
N HIS A 521 7.85 -5.12 -24.17
CA HIS A 521 6.43 -4.98 -23.92
C HIS A 521 5.59 -5.48 -25.10
N LYS A 522 4.69 -6.42 -24.84
CA LYS A 522 3.68 -6.86 -25.82
C LYS A 522 2.42 -6.04 -25.62
N VAL A 523 2.25 -4.99 -26.43
CA VAL A 523 1.12 -4.06 -26.35
C VAL A 523 0.25 -4.11 -27.61
N PRO A 524 -1.01 -3.64 -27.56
CA PRO A 524 -1.86 -3.46 -28.73
C PRO A 524 -1.21 -2.56 -29.81
N ALA A 525 -1.50 -2.85 -31.08
CA ALA A 525 -0.90 -2.17 -32.22
C ALA A 525 -1.34 -0.72 -32.38
N ASP A 526 -2.48 -0.35 -31.80
CA ASP A 526 -3.04 1.00 -31.78
C ASP A 526 -2.46 1.87 -30.65
N TRP A 527 -1.59 1.32 -29.79
CA TRP A 527 -0.90 2.10 -28.77
C TRP A 527 0.32 2.80 -29.36
N ILE A 528 0.45 4.09 -29.06
CA ILE A 528 1.49 4.96 -29.56
C ILE A 528 2.61 5.04 -28.52
N LEU A 529 3.78 4.50 -28.87
CA LEU A 529 5.00 4.62 -28.08
C LEU A 529 5.73 5.92 -28.41
N ARG A 530 6.10 6.68 -27.38
CA ARG A 530 7.07 7.78 -27.48
C ARG A 530 8.19 7.59 -26.46
N CYS A 531 9.43 7.72 -26.92
CA CYS A 531 10.63 7.59 -26.09
C CYS A 531 11.42 8.90 -26.10
N TYR A 532 11.97 9.29 -24.96
CA TYR A 532 12.75 10.51 -24.77
C TYR A 532 14.05 10.15 -24.07
N VAL A 533 15.18 10.53 -24.67
CA VAL A 533 16.50 10.32 -24.07
C VAL A 533 16.80 11.49 -23.15
N LEU A 534 16.85 11.22 -21.85
CA LEU A 534 17.21 12.19 -20.83
C LEU A 534 18.69 12.02 -20.46
N ASP A 535 19.55 12.76 -21.17
CA ASP A 535 20.98 12.83 -20.86
C ASP A 535 21.28 14.04 -19.95
N ILE A 536 20.80 13.96 -18.71
CA ILE A 536 21.17 14.92 -17.66
C ILE A 536 21.65 14.14 -16.45
N LYS A 537 22.88 14.41 -16.03
CA LYS A 537 23.51 13.76 -14.88
C LYS A 537 23.28 14.55 -13.61
N ASN A 538 23.26 13.85 -12.49
CA ASN A 538 23.22 14.41 -11.13
C ASN A 538 21.97 15.27 -10.89
N ILE A 539 20.81 14.74 -11.28
CA ILE A 539 19.51 15.34 -10.97
C ILE A 539 18.66 14.40 -10.12
N PHE A 540 17.69 14.97 -9.43
CA PHE A 540 16.62 14.25 -8.76
C PHE A 540 15.32 14.58 -9.45
N ILE A 541 14.66 13.60 -10.08
CA ILE A 541 13.32 13.76 -10.60
C ILE A 541 12.36 13.84 -9.41
N THR A 542 11.66 14.97 -9.30
CA THR A 542 10.77 15.28 -8.18
C THR A 542 9.31 15.03 -8.53
N ASP A 543 8.89 15.35 -9.75
CA ASP A 543 7.48 15.24 -10.15
C ASP A 543 7.40 14.94 -11.65
N VAL A 544 6.46 14.08 -12.03
CA VAL A 544 6.11 13.76 -13.40
C VAL A 544 4.65 14.13 -13.62
N GLY A 545 4.38 14.91 -14.65
CA GLY A 545 3.05 15.34 -15.04
C GLY A 545 2.84 15.26 -16.55
N ALA A 546 1.64 15.65 -16.99
CA ALA A 546 1.29 15.65 -18.40
C ALA A 546 0.47 16.87 -18.82
N ILE A 547 0.74 17.35 -20.03
CA ILE A 547 -0.07 18.36 -20.72
C ILE A 547 -0.79 17.67 -21.88
N ILE A 548 -2.11 17.84 -21.93
CA ILE A 548 -2.94 17.46 -23.08
C ILE A 548 -3.59 18.72 -23.67
N ARG A 549 -4.04 18.66 -24.92
CA ARG A 549 -4.72 19.81 -25.57
C ARG A 549 -6.05 20.12 -24.88
N SER A 550 -6.48 21.38 -24.96
CA SER A 550 -7.81 21.80 -24.50
C SER A 550 -8.89 20.95 -25.18
N ASN A 551 -9.90 20.53 -24.43
CA ASN A 551 -11.01 19.66 -24.88
C ASN A 551 -10.61 18.28 -25.44
N SER A 552 -9.37 17.84 -25.24
CA SER A 552 -8.93 16.49 -25.62
C SER A 552 -9.08 15.49 -24.47
N CYS A 553 -9.06 14.22 -24.85
CA CYS A 553 -9.08 13.07 -23.96
C CYS A 553 -8.06 12.05 -24.45
N VAL A 554 -7.18 11.57 -23.56
CA VAL A 554 -6.12 10.63 -23.93
C VAL A 554 -6.03 9.51 -22.90
N GLY A 555 -5.93 8.26 -23.35
CA GLY A 555 -5.64 7.12 -22.50
C GLY A 555 -4.14 6.97 -22.31
N LEU A 556 -3.63 7.22 -21.10
CA LEU A 556 -2.29 6.84 -20.69
C LEU A 556 -2.29 5.35 -20.33
N CYS A 557 -1.77 4.54 -21.23
CA CYS A 557 -1.77 3.07 -21.11
C CYS A 557 -0.55 2.56 -20.35
N GLY A 558 0.59 3.23 -20.50
CA GLY A 558 1.79 2.91 -19.74
C GLY A 558 2.82 4.02 -19.76
N ILE A 559 3.72 4.02 -18.79
CA ILE A 559 4.78 5.03 -18.63
C ILE A 559 5.95 4.43 -17.85
N GLY A 560 7.16 4.84 -18.20
CA GLY A 560 8.34 4.37 -17.49
C GLY A 560 9.55 5.29 -17.62
N ILE A 561 10.44 5.17 -16.65
CA ILE A 561 11.77 5.76 -16.62
C ILE A 561 12.74 4.59 -16.42
N THR A 562 13.50 4.27 -17.45
CA THR A 562 14.39 3.09 -17.49
C THR A 562 15.82 3.49 -17.86
N GLY A 563 16.81 2.66 -17.54
CA GLY A 563 18.18 2.89 -18.00
C GLY A 563 18.28 2.79 -19.52
N THR A 564 19.25 3.50 -20.11
CA THR A 564 19.62 3.35 -21.53
C THR A 564 20.27 2.03 -21.83
#